data_AF-A0A0B6ZNI2-F1
#
_entry.id   AF-A0A0B6ZNI2-F1
#
_cell.length_a   1.000
_cell.length_b   1.000
_cell.length_c   1.000
_cell.angle_alpha   90.00
_cell.angle_beta   90.00
_cell.angle_gamma   90.00
#
_symmetry.space_group_name_H-M   'P 1'
#
loop_
_entity.id
_entity.type
_entity.pdbx_description
1 polymer ?
#
loop_
_entity_poly.entity_id
_entity_poly.type
_entity_poly.pdbx_seq_one_letter_code
_entity_poly.pdbx_strand_id
1 'polypeptide(L)' 'MFHVSTMLPYTANNKQQLLRKRHIGNDIVTIVFQEPGALPFTPQTVRSQFQHVFIIVRVSNPNSENTRYSIA' A
#
# COMPACT_ATOMS: atom_id res chain seq x y z
N MET A 1 -14.17 5.41 -3.05
CA MET A 1 -14.06 4.57 -1.84
C MET A 1 -12.64 4.03 -1.76
N PHE A 2 -12.01 3.94 -0.59
CA PHE A 2 -10.64 3.41 -0.44
C PHE A 2 -10.63 2.12 0.38
N HIS A 3 -9.89 1.11 -0.08
CA HIS A 3 -9.58 -0.09 0.70
C HIS A 3 -8.26 0.13 1.47
N VAL A 4 -8.36 0.63 2.71
CA VAL A 4 -7.18 0.93 3.53
C VAL A 4 -6.71 -0.32 4.27
N SER A 5 -5.52 -0.83 3.93
CA SER A 5 -5.01 -2.11 4.43
C SER A 5 -4.96 -2.22 5.96
N THR A 6 -4.64 -1.12 6.65
CA THR A 6 -4.57 -1.04 8.12
C THR A 6 -5.94 -0.97 8.79
N MET A 7 -6.99 -0.57 8.06
CA MET A 7 -8.37 -0.51 8.55
C MET A 7 -9.18 -1.77 8.21
N LEU A 8 -8.65 -2.63 7.33
CA LEU A 8 -9.27 -3.93 7.05
C LEU A 8 -8.94 -4.94 8.17
N PRO A 9 -9.85 -5.88 8.50
CA PRO A 9 -9.62 -6.87 9.54
C PRO A 9 -8.29 -7.62 9.37
N TYR A 10 -7.59 -7.85 10.48
CA TYR A 10 -6.37 -8.65 10.52
C TYR A 10 -6.69 -10.09 10.91
N THR A 11 -6.10 -11.08 10.25
CA THR A 11 -6.28 -12.49 10.59
C THR A 11 -4.92 -13.10 10.92
N ALA A 12 -4.62 -13.30 12.21
CA ALA A 12 -3.28 -13.74 12.66
C ALA A 12 -2.83 -15.06 12.04
N ASN A 13 -3.73 -16.03 11.88
CA ASN A 13 -3.42 -17.35 11.31
C ASN A 13 -3.39 -17.36 9.78
N ASN A 14 -3.47 -16.21 9.12
CA ASN A 14 -3.46 -16.09 7.66
C ASN A 14 -2.28 -15.23 7.23
N LYS A 15 -1.11 -15.84 7.03
CA LYS A 15 0.12 -15.13 6.61
C LYS A 15 -0.08 -14.27 5.36
N GLN A 16 -0.93 -14.70 4.43
CA GLN A 16 -1.21 -13.97 3.18
C GLN A 16 -2.28 -12.88 3.33
N GLN A 17 -2.97 -12.80 4.47
CA GLN A 17 -4.06 -11.85 4.71
C GLN A 17 -5.09 -11.84 3.56
N LEU A 18 -5.54 -13.03 3.13
CA LEU A 18 -6.39 -13.21 1.95
C LEU A 18 -7.65 -12.33 1.95
N LEU A 19 -8.24 -12.04 3.12
CA LEU A 19 -9.39 -11.14 3.21
C LEU A 19 -9.03 -9.71 2.81
N ARG A 20 -7.87 -9.20 3.25
CA ARG A 20 -7.36 -7.88 2.82
C ARG A 20 -7.01 -7.88 1.34
N LYS A 21 -6.31 -8.94 0.89
CA LYS A 21 -5.92 -9.12 -0.51
C LYS A 21 -7.13 -9.24 -1.44
N ARG A 22 -8.24 -9.81 -0.98
CA ARG A 22 -9.48 -9.89 -1.77
C ARG A 22 -10.06 -8.50 -2.08
N HIS A 23 -9.92 -7.55 -1.16
CA HIS A 23 -10.40 -6.19 -1.40
C HIS A 23 -9.39 -5.39 -2.22
N ILE A 24 -8.16 -5.23 -1.71
CA ILE A 24 -7.14 -4.38 -2.35
C ILE A 24 -6.62 -5.00 -3.65
N GLY A 25 -6.42 -6.32 -3.66
CA GLY A 25 -5.87 -7.03 -4.81
C GLY A 25 -6.82 -7.07 -6.00
N ASN A 26 -8.09 -6.72 -5.83
CA ASN A 26 -9.06 -6.63 -6.93
C ASN A 26 -9.26 -5.18 -7.40
N ASP A 27 -8.55 -4.21 -6.83
CA ASP A 27 -8.55 -2.84 -7.33
C ASP A 27 -7.69 -2.71 -8.58
N ILE A 28 -8.04 -1.76 -9.46
CA ILE A 28 -7.24 -1.47 -10.67
C ILE A 28 -6.05 -0.56 -10.35
N VAL A 29 -6.26 0.41 -9.46
CA VAL A 29 -5.27 1.41 -9.03
C VAL A 29 -5.03 1.25 -7.53
N THR A 30 -3.77 1.22 -7.12
CA THR A 30 -3.37 1.06 -5.71
C THR A 30 -2.38 2.13 -5.30
N ILE A 31 -2.61 2.78 -4.15
CA ILE A 31 -1.64 3.71 -3.55
C ILE A 31 -0.75 2.94 -2.59
N VAL A 32 0.56 3.09 -2.74
CA VAL A 32 1.57 2.54 -1.84
C VAL A 32 2.18 3.69 -1.04
N PHE A 33 1.84 3.76 0.24
CA PHE A 33 2.41 4.76 1.14
C PHE A 33 3.69 4.20 1.79
N GLN A 34 4.81 4.91 1.63
CA GLN A 34 6.12 4.51 2.15
C GLN A 34 6.60 5.48 3.24
N GLU A 35 6.81 4.94 4.44
CA GLU A 35 7.45 5.64 5.55
C GLU A 35 8.97 5.76 5.35
N PRO A 36 9.66 6.68 6.07
CA PRO A 36 11.11 6.80 5.98
C PRO A 36 11.80 5.47 6.30
N GLY A 37 12.72 5.04 5.44
CA GLY A 37 13.41 3.76 5.57
C GLY A 37 12.69 2.55 4.96
N ALA A 38 11.52 2.74 4.35
CA ALA A 38 10.87 1.66 3.59
C ALA A 38 11.75 1.18 2.41
N LEU A 39 11.72 -0.12 2.17
CA LEU A 39 12.40 -0.72 1.01
C LEU A 39 11.78 -0.22 -0.31
N PRO A 40 12.55 -0.17 -1.42
CA PRO A 40 12.01 0.16 -2.73
C PRO A 40 10.83 -0.74 -3.10
N PHE A 41 9.72 -0.14 -3.54
CA PHE A 41 8.57 -0.88 -4.02
C PHE A 41 8.76 -1.26 -5.49
N THR A 42 8.37 -2.49 -5.85
CA THR A 42 8.20 -2.94 -7.24
C THR A 42 6.84 -3.63 -7.39
N PRO A 43 6.06 -3.32 -8.45
CA PRO A 43 4.80 -4.00 -8.75
C PRO A 43 4.92 -5.53 -8.80
N GLN A 44 6.10 -6.05 -9.17
CA GLN A 44 6.37 -7.49 -9.26
C GLN A 44 6.19 -8.24 -7.94
N THR A 45 6.23 -7.54 -6.80
CA THR A 45 6.00 -8.14 -5.48
C THR A 45 4.54 -8.51 -5.23
N VAL A 46 3.61 -7.94 -5.99
CA VAL A 46 2.17 -8.11 -5.79
C VAL A 46 1.58 -8.99 -6.89
N ARG A 47 1.08 -10.17 -6.53
CA ARG A 47 0.39 -11.07 -7.47
C ARG A 47 -1.10 -10.73 -7.54
N SER A 48 -1.50 -10.03 -8.60
CA SER A 48 -2.89 -9.74 -8.95
C SER A 48 -3.08 -9.70 -10.47
N GLN A 49 -4.28 -10.06 -10.94
CA GLN A 49 -4.72 -9.86 -12.33
C GLN A 49 -5.42 -8.50 -12.54
N PHE A 50 -5.79 -7.82 -11.46
CA PHE A 50 -6.58 -6.57 -11.52
C PHE A 50 -5.72 -5.33 -11.30
N GLN A 51 -4.69 -5.39 -10.45
CA GLN A 51 -3.86 -4.23 -10.14
C GLN A 51 -2.90 -3.93 -11.29
N HIS A 52 -3.13 -2.81 -11.98
CA HIS A 52 -2.32 -2.37 -13.12
C HIS A 52 -1.55 -1.08 -12.84
N VAL A 53 -2.06 -0.21 -11.96
CA VAL A 53 -1.45 1.09 -11.66
C VAL A 53 -1.11 1.15 -10.17
N PHE A 54 0.13 1.54 -9.89
CA PHE A 54 0.61 1.81 -8.54
C PHE A 54 1.05 3.26 -8.44
N ILE A 55 0.54 3.99 -7.45
CA ILE A 55 0.98 5.35 -7.13
C ILE A 55 1.79 5.26 -5.85
N ILE A 56 3.08 5.57 -5.92
CA ILE A 56 3.97 5.44 -4.76
C ILE A 56 4.10 6.82 -4.11
N VAL A 57 3.59 6.94 -2.88
CA VAL A 57 3.68 8.17 -2.08
C VAL A 57 4.70 7.95 -0.99
N ARG A 58 5.76 8.76 -0.96
CA ARG A 58 6.82 8.68 0.07
C ARG A 58 6.75 9.91 0.94
N VAL A 59 6.78 9.72 2.25
CA VAL A 59 6.80 10.83 3.22
C VAL A 59 8.22 11.12 3.68
N SER A 60 8.56 12.42 3.76
CA SER A 60 9.77 12.94 4.38
C SER A 60 9.39 13.83 5.57
N ASN A 61 10.13 13.69 6.67
CA ASN A 61 9.90 14.38 7.95
C ASN A 61 8.44 14.26 8.48
N PRO A 62 7.89 13.04 8.63
CA PRO A 62 6.51 12.85 9.07
C PRO A 62 6.26 13.44 10.45
N ASN A 63 5.03 13.90 10.71
CA ASN A 63 4.59 14.49 11.98
C ASN A 63 5.37 15.75 12.39
N SER A 64 5.86 16.51 11.41
CA SER A 64 6.52 17.81 11.61
C SER A 64 5.90 18.89 10.72
N GLU A 65 6.18 20.16 11.02
CA GLU A 65 5.79 21.30 10.16
C GLU A 65 6.41 21.23 8.76
N ASN A 66 7.51 20.49 8.59
CA ASN A 66 8.22 20.30 7.33
C ASN A 66 7.89 18.97 6.64
N THR A 67 6.72 18.39 6.91
CA THR A 67 6.27 17.15 6.25
C THR A 67 6.15 17.38 4.74
N ARG A 68 6.82 16.55 3.93
CA ARG A 68 6.79 16.60 2.47
C ARG A 68 6.45 15.24 1.89
N TYR A 69 5.80 15.25 0.73
CA TYR A 69 5.48 14.03 -0.01
C TYR A 69 6.12 14.06 -1.40
N SER A 70 6.71 12.95 -1.81
CA SER A 70 7.13 12.72 -3.20
C SER A 70 6.33 11.57 -3.81
N ILE A 71 6.11 11.65 -5.12
CA ILE A 71 5.21 10.75 -5.85
C ILE A 71 6.00 10.14 -7.02
N ALA A 72 5.81 8.85 -7.27
CA ALA A 72 6.31 8.13 -8.44
C ALA A 72 5.26 7.15 -8.97
#